data_AF-A0A9W4ERW5-F1
#
_entry.id   AF-A0A9W4ERW5-F1
#
_cell.length_a   1.000
_cell.length_b   1.000
_cell.length_c   1.000
_cell.angle_alpha   90.00
_cell.angle_beta   90.00
_cell.angle_gamma   90.00
#
_symmetry.space_group_name_H-M   'P 1'
#
loop_
_entity.id
_entity.type
_entity.pdbx_description
1 polymer ?
#
loop_
_entity_poly.entity_id
_entity_poly.type
_entity_poly.pdbx_seq_one_letter_code
_entity_poly.pdbx_strand_id
1 'polypeptide(L)' 'MKNGKKLTKREKIHLKSYKLNPESWLIFKKVDGELHLVHRHTNSIRVIPSV' A
#
# COMPACT_ATOMS: atom_id res chain seq x y z
N MET A 1 -7.00 4.67 -12.18
CA MET A 1 -6.93 5.11 -10.78
C MET A 1 -6.01 6.32 -10.68
N LYS A 2 -6.55 7.48 -10.34
CA LYS A 2 -5.80 8.73 -10.38
C LYS A 2 -4.95 8.85 -9.09
N ASN A 3 -3.67 8.48 -9.19
CA ASN A 3 -2.56 8.86 -8.29
C ASN A 3 -2.25 7.99 -7.06
N GLY A 4 -2.35 6.65 -7.18
CA GLY A 4 -1.68 5.77 -6.23
C GLY A 4 -0.14 5.95 -6.31
N LYS A 5 0.51 6.29 -5.20
CA LYS A 5 1.98 6.41 -5.10
C LYS A 5 2.61 5.02 -5.04
N LYS A 6 3.75 4.86 -5.72
CA LYS A 6 4.60 3.67 -5.58
C LYS A 6 5.13 3.59 -4.15
N LEU A 7 5.22 2.36 -3.63
CA LEU A 7 5.80 2.12 -2.32
C LEU A 7 7.31 2.34 -2.33
N THR A 8 7.81 3.01 -1.29
CA THR A 8 9.23 3.13 -0.93
C THR A 8 9.79 1.79 -0.45
N LYS A 9 11.12 1.66 -0.37
CA LYS A 9 11.78 0.43 0.09
C LYS A 9 11.28 -0.04 1.46
N ARG A 10 11.08 0.88 2.42
CA ARG A 10 10.58 0.56 3.76
C ARG A 10 9.14 0.05 3.73
N GLU A 11 8.26 0.72 2.99
CA GLU A 11 6.87 0.29 2.84
C GLU A 11 6.75 -1.04 2.11
N LYS A 12 7.64 -1.33 1.14
CA LYS A 12 7.69 -2.65 0.49
C LYS A 12 8.04 -3.76 1.47
N ILE A 13 9.00 -3.53 2.37
CA ILE A 13 9.35 -4.50 3.43
C ILE A 13 8.18 -4.69 4.39
N HIS A 14 7.52 -3.60 4.77
CA HIS A 14 6.32 -3.65 5.62
C HIS A 14 5.19 -4.43 4.96
N LEU A 15 4.85 -4.16 3.70
CA LEU A 15 3.83 -4.94 2.99
C LEU A 15 4.13 -6.44 2.96
N LYS A 16 5.40 -6.80 2.79
CA LYS A 16 5.83 -8.20 2.78
C LYS A 16 5.59 -8.89 4.12
N SER A 17 5.68 -8.19 5.26
CA SER A 17 5.33 -8.76 6.57
C SER A 17 3.84 -9.13 6.66
N TYR A 18 2.97 -8.40 5.95
CA TYR A 18 1.55 -8.70 5.80
C TYR A 18 1.22 -9.69 4.67
N LYS A 19 2.23 -10.37 4.10
CA LYS A 19 2.12 -11.30 2.95
C LYS A 19 1.48 -10.65 1.71
N LEU A 20 1.63 -9.34 1.54
CA LEU A 20 1.16 -8.60 0.36
C LEU A 20 2.27 -8.48 -0.67
N ASN A 21 1.92 -8.57 -1.96
CA ASN A 21 2.87 -8.32 -3.05
C ASN A 21 3.02 -6.81 -3.33
N PRO A 22 4.13 -6.15 -2.94
CA PRO A 22 4.29 -4.71 -3.10
C PRO A 22 4.23 -4.20 -4.56
N GLU A 23 4.43 -5.06 -5.55
CA GLU A 23 4.31 -4.64 -6.95
C GLU A 23 2.86 -4.49 -7.40
N SER A 24 1.93 -5.17 -6.74
CA SER A 24 0.50 -5.15 -7.08
C SER A 24 -0.29 -4.10 -6.29
N TRP A 25 0.30 -3.49 -5.27
CA TRP A 25 -0.34 -2.47 -4.43
C TRP A 25 0.26 -1.09 -4.66
N LEU A 26 -0.54 -0.05 -4.41
CA LEU A 26 -0.15 1.36 -4.43
C LEU A 26 -0.72 2.05 -3.21
N ILE A 27 -0.06 3.08 -2.69
CA ILE A 27 -0.56 3.88 -1.58
C ILE A 27 -1.39 5.03 -2.16
N PHE A 28 -2.68 5.10 -1.84
CA PHE A 28 -3.53 6.22 -2.28
C PHE A 28 -3.76 7.26 -1.18
N LYS A 29 -3.63 6.87 0.11
CA LYS A 29 -3.75 7.79 1.24
C LYS A 29 -2.84 7.35 2.38
N LYS A 30 -2.31 8.34 3.11
CA LYS A 30 -1.63 8.14 4.39
C LYS A 30 -2.35 8.99 5.42
N VAL A 31 -2.79 8.39 6.50
CA VAL A 31 -3.50 9.09 7.58
C VAL A 31 -2.93 8.58 8.88
N ASP A 32 -2.48 9.48 9.74
CA ASP A 32 -2.11 9.26 11.15
C ASP A 32 -1.87 7.79 11.58
N GLY A 33 -0.71 7.24 11.17
CA GLY A 33 -0.34 5.86 11.52
C GLY A 33 -0.96 4.76 10.66
N GLU A 34 -1.57 5.09 9.52
CA GLU A 34 -2.18 4.16 8.56
C GLU A 34 -1.71 4.41 7.12
N LEU A 35 -1.51 3.31 6.41
CA LEU A 35 -1.25 3.23 4.98
C LEU A 35 -2.49 2.64 4.30
N HIS A 36 -3.16 3.47 3.51
CA HIS A 36 -4.30 3.06 2.71
C HIS A 36 -3.81 2.66 1.33
N LEU A 37 -3.95 1.37 1.03
CA LEU A 37 -3.44 0.72 -0.16
C LEU A 37 -4.59 0.39 -1.11
N VAL A 38 -4.29 0.44 -2.41
CA VAL A 38 -5.18 0.00 -3.46
C VAL A 38 -4.47 -0.95 -4.41
N HIS A 39 -5.13 -2.04 -4.77
CA HIS A 39 -4.60 -3.04 -5.68
C HIS A 39 -4.75 -2.57 -7.14
N ARG A 40 -3.67 -2.68 -7.93
CA ARG A 40 -3.56 -2.11 -9.29
C ARG A 40 -4.60 -2.65 -10.27
N HIS A 41 -4.97 -3.92 -10.15
CA HIS A 41 -5.79 -4.62 -11.14
C HIS A 41 -7.21 -4.89 -10.68
N THR A 42 -7.41 -5.08 -9.37
CA THR A 42 -8.72 -5.46 -8.81
C THR A 42 -9.40 -4.31 -8.09
N ASN A 43 -8.73 -3.15 -7.97
CA ASN A 43 -9.19 -2.00 -7.21
C ASN A 43 -9.49 -2.28 -5.73
N SER A 44 -9.04 -3.44 -5.21
CA SER A 44 -9.24 -3.84 -3.82
C SER A 44 -8.52 -2.86 -2.89
N ILE A 45 -9.18 -2.47 -1.80
CA ILE A 45 -8.62 -1.56 -0.80
C ILE A 45 -8.13 -2.36 0.39
N ARG A 46 -6.99 -1.97 0.94
CA ARG A 46 -6.47 -2.53 2.20
C ARG A 46 -5.85 -1.43 3.04
N VAL A 47 -6.15 -1.41 4.33
CA VAL A 47 -5.55 -0.48 5.29
C VAL A 47 -4.62 -1.30 6.18
N ILE A 48 -3.38 -0.83 6.33
CA ILE A 48 -2.41 -1.40 7.27
C ILE A 48 -1.83 -0.26 8.12
N PRO A 49 -1.31 -0.53 9.32
CA PRO A 49 -0.55 0.47 10.07
C PRO A 49 0.62 1.02 9.24
N SER A 50 0.92 2.31 9.36
CA SER A 50 2.12 2.92 8.80
C SER A 50 3.35 2.48 9.59
N VAL A 51 4.47 2.35 8.87
CA VAL A 51 5.81 2.36 9.46
C VAL A 51 6.29 3.78 9.76
#